data_AF-A0A7C4V1Y6-F1
#
_entry.id   AF-A0A7C4V1Y6-F1
#
_cell.length_a   1.000
_cell.length_b   1.000
_cell.length_c   1.000
_cell.angle_alpha   90.00
_cell.angle_beta   90.00
_cell.angle_gamma   90.00
#
_symmetry.space_group_name_H-M   'P 1'
#
loop_
_entity.id
_entity.type
_entity.pdbx_description
1 polymer ?
#
loop_
_entity_poly.entity_id
_entity_poly.type
_entity_poly.pdbx_seq_one_letter_code
_entity_poly.pdbx_strand_id
1 'polypeptide(L)'
;MSGRRFHLFAKCRGAERFETLVVGPGADRLAVDSQGVPRLRDQDEAAEEGFWLAPITAHGQSYLVAVSRGSSRLRVNGWFRPGVAILAERDHIQLDADTVLHVALFQEPQISLATPDLAGKNCPVCLAPFSIDPPTTVYTCGHCGVHVHCEGEDKPADERLECVMLAPNCPACGMPVVMKRGYLWQPEDGHE
;
A
#
# COMPACT_ATOMS: atom_id res chain seq x y z
N MET A 1 -7.08 2.41 -10.37
CA MET A 1 -5.74 2.02 -9.88
C MET A 1 -5.84 1.85 -8.37
N SER A 2 -5.21 0.83 -7.79
CA SER A 2 -5.25 0.65 -6.34
C SER A 2 -4.51 1.81 -5.66
N GLY A 3 -5.16 2.52 -4.74
CA GLY A 3 -4.54 3.60 -3.97
C GLY A 3 -3.50 3.14 -2.93
N ARG A 4 -2.96 1.92 -3.09
CA ARG A 4 -2.01 1.29 -2.16
C ARG A 4 -0.66 1.13 -2.84
N ARG A 5 0.41 1.53 -2.15
CA ARG A 5 1.78 1.44 -2.64
C ARG A 5 2.69 0.89 -1.54
N PHE A 6 3.59 -0.02 -1.91
CA PHE A 6 4.59 -0.51 -0.99
C PHE A 6 5.75 0.48 -0.92
N HIS A 7 6.11 0.85 0.31
CA HIS A 7 7.28 1.65 0.59
C HIS A 7 8.23 0.81 1.45
N LEU A 8 9.53 0.99 1.24
CA LEU A 8 10.56 0.42 2.08
C LEU A 8 11.26 1.54 2.84
N PHE A 9 11.24 1.46 4.17
CA PHE A 9 12.02 2.34 5.02
C PHE A 9 13.38 1.70 5.29
N ALA A 10 14.43 2.23 4.68
CA ALA A 10 15.78 1.70 4.80
C ALA A 10 16.56 2.39 5.93
N LYS A 11 17.02 1.62 6.91
CA LYS A 11 17.98 2.04 7.92
C LYS A 11 19.36 1.59 7.46
N CYS A 12 20.17 2.56 7.03
CA CYS A 12 21.55 2.33 6.63
C CYS A 12 22.50 2.64 7.79
N ARG A 13 23.68 2.04 7.77
CA ARG A 13 24.72 2.31 8.77
C ARG A 13 25.03 3.81 8.86
N GLY A 14 24.91 4.37 10.07
CA GLY A 14 25.24 5.77 10.33
C GLY A 14 24.21 6.78 9.80
N ALA A 15 23.10 6.34 9.21
CA ALA A 15 22.00 7.23 8.86
C ALA A 15 21.17 7.57 10.09
N GLU A 16 20.92 8.86 10.32
CA GLU A 16 20.05 9.34 11.42
C GLU A 16 18.56 9.18 11.12
N ARG A 17 18.19 8.92 9.85
CA ARG A 17 16.81 8.81 9.38
C ARG A 17 16.66 7.68 8.38
N PHE A 18 15.44 7.15 8.28
CA PHE A 18 15.11 6.22 7.22
C PHE A 18 15.10 6.89 5.85
N GLU A 19 15.70 6.24 4.87
CA GLU A 19 15.42 6.54 3.46
C GLU A 19 14.14 5.82 3.03
N THR A 20 13.27 6.50 2.28
CA THR A 20 12.04 5.88 1.76
C THR A 20 12.22 5.49 0.30
N LEU A 21 12.08 4.20 -0.01
CA LEU A 21 12.06 3.68 -1.37
C LEU A 21 10.62 3.32 -1.74
N VAL A 22 10.13 3.82 -2.87
CA VAL A 22 8.75 3.54 -3.34
C VAL A 22 8.79 2.45 -4.39
N VAL A 23 8.16 1.31 -4.11
CA VAL A 23 8.08 0.20 -5.06
C VAL A 23 7.01 0.52 -6.10
N GLY A 24 7.40 0.48 -7.37
CA GLY A 24 6.53 0.64 -8.53
C GLY A 24 5.54 -0.52 -8.69
N PRO A 25 4.56 -0.39 -9.61
CA PRO A 25 3.58 -1.45 -9.88
C PRO A 25 4.18 -2.68 -10.60
N GLY A 26 5.41 -2.56 -11.11
CA GLY A 26 6.13 -3.63 -11.80
C GLY A 26 7.15 -4.33 -10.90
N ALA A 27 8.14 -4.98 -11.53
CA ALA A 27 9.26 -5.57 -10.82
C ALA A 27 10.41 -4.56 -10.73
N ASP A 28 10.68 -4.05 -9.52
CA ASP A 28 11.82 -3.20 -9.25
C ASP A 28 13.01 -4.04 -8.77
N ARG A 29 14.22 -3.69 -9.20
CA ARG A 29 15.43 -4.29 -8.65
C ARG A 29 15.90 -3.50 -7.44
N LEU A 30 15.96 -4.16 -6.29
CA LEU A 30 16.60 -3.65 -5.08
C LEU A 30 18.10 -3.96 -5.14
N ALA A 31 18.92 -2.92 -5.15
CA ALA A 31 20.37 -3.01 -5.15
C ALA A 31 20.98 -2.04 -4.15
N VAL A 32 22.14 -2.38 -3.60
CA VAL A 32 22.95 -1.48 -2.78
C VAL A 32 23.97 -0.82 -3.70
N ASP A 33 24.05 0.51 -3.67
CA ASP A 33 25.06 1.25 -4.45
C ASP A 33 26.46 1.17 -3.80
N SER A 34 27.45 1.78 -4.44
CA SER A 34 28.83 1.79 -3.94
C SER A 34 29.02 2.49 -2.59
N GLN A 35 28.02 3.25 -2.13
CA GLN A 35 28.02 3.94 -0.84
C GLN A 35 27.32 3.13 0.25
N GLY A 36 26.83 1.92 -0.06
CA GLY A 36 26.08 1.12 0.89
C GLY A 36 24.61 1.53 0.99
N VAL A 37 24.10 2.35 0.07
CA VAL A 37 22.72 2.86 0.14
C VAL A 37 21.82 2.02 -0.77
N PRO A 38 20.69 1.49 -0.26
CA PRO A 38 19.76 0.74 -1.07
C PRO A 38 19.00 1.66 -2.02
N ARG A 39 18.85 1.22 -3.26
CA ARG A 39 18.15 1.90 -4.36
C ARG A 39 17.24 0.92 -5.07
N LEU A 40 16.06 1.41 -5.47
CA LEU A 40 15.24 0.75 -6.46
C LEU A 40 15.66 1.21 -7.85
N ARG A 41 15.77 0.26 -8.78
CA ARG A 41 16.05 0.53 -10.18
C ARG A 41 15.01 -0.19 -11.03
N ASP A 42 14.65 0.42 -12.15
CA ASP A 42 13.86 -0.26 -13.17
C ASP A 42 14.58 -1.54 -13.62
N GLN A 43 13.79 -2.46 -14.15
CA GLN A 43 14.25 -3.76 -14.60
C GLN A 43 15.25 -3.63 -15.76
N ASP A 44 16.53 -3.50 -15.42
CA ASP A 44 17.62 -3.61 -16.38
C ASP A 44 17.87 -5.11 -16.61
N GLU A 45 17.50 -5.61 -17.79
CA GLU A 45 17.42 -7.05 -18.13
C GLU A 45 18.76 -7.80 -17.96
N ALA A 46 19.89 -7.08 -17.90
CA ALA A 46 21.22 -7.66 -17.88
C ALA A 46 21.75 -8.06 -16.48
N ALA A 47 21.06 -7.73 -15.38
CA ALA A 47 21.53 -8.10 -14.05
C ALA A 47 21.14 -9.55 -13.70
N GLU A 48 22.13 -10.44 -13.64
CA GLU A 48 21.91 -11.85 -13.29
C GLU A 48 21.74 -12.09 -11.77
N GLU A 49 22.17 -11.13 -10.94
CA GLU A 49 22.14 -11.22 -9.48
C GLU A 49 21.39 -10.06 -8.82
N GLY A 50 20.79 -10.33 -7.65
CA GLY A 50 20.16 -9.32 -6.81
C GLY A 50 18.79 -9.72 -6.26
N PHE A 51 18.00 -8.72 -5.89
CA PHE A 51 16.65 -8.89 -5.36
C PHE A 51 15.66 -8.12 -6.22
N TRP A 52 14.59 -8.80 -6.64
CA TRP A 52 13.48 -8.21 -7.39
C TRP A 52 12.26 -8.13 -6.50
N LEU A 53 11.59 -7.00 -6.54
CA LEU A 53 10.44 -6.68 -5.71
C LEU A 53 9.26 -6.36 -6.61
N ALA A 54 8.13 -7.02 -6.38
CA ALA A 54 6.90 -6.73 -7.12
C ALA A 54 5.70 -6.73 -6.18
N PRO A 55 4.83 -5.71 -6.23
CA PRO A 55 3.58 -5.74 -5.49
C PRO A 55 2.63 -6.77 -6.12
N ILE A 56 1.98 -7.57 -5.29
CA ILE A 56 0.91 -8.47 -5.69
C ILE A 56 -0.33 -8.22 -4.83
N THR A 57 -1.50 -8.61 -5.35
CA THR A 57 -2.73 -8.66 -4.57
C THR A 57 -3.28 -10.07 -4.59
N ALA A 58 -3.51 -10.64 -3.42
CA ALA A 58 -4.08 -11.98 -3.25
C ALA A 58 -5.17 -11.94 -2.18
N HIS A 59 -6.36 -12.46 -2.50
CA HIS A 59 -7.53 -12.41 -1.61
C HIS A 59 -7.80 -10.99 -1.07
N GLY A 60 -7.63 -9.99 -1.94
CA GLY A 60 -7.73 -8.56 -1.65
C GLY A 60 -6.58 -7.97 -0.83
N GLN A 61 -5.76 -8.79 -0.17
CA GLN A 61 -4.62 -8.30 0.61
C GLN A 61 -3.45 -7.97 -0.31
N SER A 62 -2.76 -6.87 0.00
CA SER A 62 -1.57 -6.43 -0.73
C SER A 62 -0.34 -7.08 -0.09
N TYR A 63 0.52 -7.65 -0.93
CA TYR A 63 1.78 -8.24 -0.51
C TYR A 63 2.92 -7.74 -1.42
N LEU A 64 4.14 -7.78 -0.91
CA LEU A 64 5.33 -7.55 -1.70
C LEU A 64 6.04 -8.89 -1.93
N VAL A 65 6.17 -9.32 -3.17
CA VAL A 65 6.99 -10.49 -3.51
C VAL A 65 8.43 -10.05 -3.64
N ALA A 66 9.33 -10.77 -2.97
CA ALA A 66 10.76 -10.61 -3.12
C ALA A 66 11.36 -11.87 -3.74
N VAL A 67 12.09 -11.72 -4.84
CA VAL A 67 12.78 -12.81 -5.54
C VAL A 67 14.28 -12.57 -5.48
N SER A 68 15.05 -13.55 -5.03
CA SER A 68 16.51 -13.56 -5.10
C SER A 68 16.97 -14.30 -6.34
N ARG A 69 17.90 -13.74 -7.12
CA ARG A 69 18.55 -14.46 -8.23
C ARG A 69 20.06 -14.55 -8.02
N GLY A 70 20.67 -15.55 -8.65
CA GLY A 70 22.09 -15.83 -8.54
C GLY A 70 22.46 -16.42 -7.18
N SER A 71 23.61 -16.00 -6.65
CA SER A 71 24.13 -16.46 -5.36
C SER A 71 23.55 -15.70 -4.15
N SER A 72 22.78 -14.63 -4.39
CA SER A 72 22.20 -13.77 -3.37
C SER A 72 21.18 -14.51 -2.50
N ARG A 73 21.24 -14.31 -1.18
CA ARG A 73 20.30 -14.88 -0.21
C ARG A 73 19.58 -13.79 0.54
N LEU A 74 18.26 -13.73 0.38
CA LEU A 74 17.41 -12.80 1.10
C LEU A 74 17.23 -13.26 2.55
N ARG A 75 17.45 -12.35 3.50
CA ARG A 75 16.98 -12.53 4.87
C ARG A 75 15.70 -11.73 5.08
N VAL A 76 14.70 -12.38 5.65
CA VAL A 76 13.43 -11.78 6.01
C VAL A 76 13.13 -12.14 7.45
N ASN A 77 12.84 -11.13 8.27
CA ASN A 77 12.55 -11.32 9.69
C ASN A 77 13.67 -12.04 10.45
N GLY A 78 14.94 -11.81 10.06
CA GLY A 78 16.13 -12.46 10.62
C GLY A 78 16.44 -13.86 10.07
N TRP A 79 15.58 -14.44 9.24
CA TRP A 79 15.75 -15.80 8.69
C TRP A 79 16.10 -15.77 7.21
N PHE A 80 16.99 -16.68 6.78
CA PHE A 80 17.20 -16.90 5.35
C PHE A 80 15.92 -17.47 4.71
N ARG A 81 15.49 -16.85 3.60
CA ARG A 81 14.36 -17.32 2.81
C ARG A 81 14.84 -18.09 1.57
N PRO A 82 14.01 -19.00 1.02
CA PRO A 82 14.19 -19.51 -0.34
C PRO A 82 14.25 -18.37 -1.35
N GLY A 83 14.59 -18.67 -2.61
CA GLY A 83 14.71 -17.68 -3.67
C GLY A 83 13.45 -16.83 -3.94
N VAL A 84 12.32 -17.13 -3.31
CA VAL A 84 11.10 -16.30 -3.32
C VAL A 84 10.56 -16.17 -1.89
N ALA A 85 10.17 -14.97 -1.51
CA ALA A 85 9.46 -14.64 -0.27
C ALA A 85 8.24 -13.76 -0.56
N ILE A 86 7.17 -13.96 0.20
CA ILE A 86 5.99 -13.07 0.21
C ILE A 86 6.07 -12.27 1.51
N LEU A 87 6.06 -10.95 1.38
CA LEU A 87 6.23 -10.01 2.47
C LEU A 87 4.93 -9.26 2.73
N ALA A 88 4.53 -9.20 3.99
CA ALA A 88 3.45 -8.36 4.47
C ALA A 88 3.99 -7.01 4.99
N GLU A 89 3.07 -6.09 5.30
CA GLU A 89 3.43 -4.91 6.09
C GLU A 89 4.10 -5.35 7.41
N ARG A 90 5.09 -4.58 7.87
CA ARG A 90 5.91 -4.79 9.07
C ARG A 90 6.97 -5.89 8.96
N ASP A 91 6.99 -6.66 7.88
CA ASP A 91 8.14 -7.51 7.60
C ASP A 91 9.39 -6.65 7.35
N HIS A 92 10.55 -7.21 7.65
CA HIS A 92 11.82 -6.55 7.34
C HIS A 92 12.71 -7.42 6.46
N ILE A 93 13.31 -6.78 5.46
CA ILE A 93 14.32 -7.34 4.57
C ILE A 93 15.68 -6.94 5.12
N GLN A 94 16.57 -7.91 5.30
CA GLN A 94 17.95 -7.65 5.67
C GLN A 94 18.85 -7.98 4.46
N LEU A 95 19.52 -6.95 3.93
CA LEU A 95 20.42 -7.10 2.77
C LEU A 95 21.83 -7.52 3.19
N ASP A 96 22.29 -6.99 4.32
CA ASP A 96 23.60 -7.29 4.92
C ASP A 96 23.54 -7.12 6.45
N ALA A 97 24.69 -7.06 7.13
CA ALA A 97 24.74 -6.95 8.58
C ALA A 97 24.20 -5.62 9.12
N ASP A 98 24.30 -4.55 8.32
CA ASP A 98 24.05 -3.17 8.75
C ASP A 98 22.87 -2.51 8.02
N THR A 99 22.29 -3.16 7.00
CA THR A 99 21.22 -2.62 6.15
C THR A 99 19.92 -3.41 6.33
N VAL A 100 18.92 -2.76 6.92
CA VAL A 100 17.56 -3.31 7.11
C VAL A 100 16.53 -2.41 6.45
N LEU A 101 15.59 -3.01 5.73
CA LEU A 101 14.47 -2.34 5.08
C LEU A 101 13.17 -2.82 5.68
N HIS A 102 12.37 -1.90 6.21
CA HIS A 102 11.05 -2.20 6.75
C HIS A 102 9.98 -2.03 5.68
N VAL A 103 9.15 -3.05 5.49
CA VAL A 103 8.05 -3.03 4.53
C VAL A 103 6.87 -2.27 5.14
N ALA A 104 6.46 -1.18 4.48
CA ALA A 104 5.31 -0.39 4.85
C ALA A 104 4.31 -0.27 3.69
N LEU A 105 3.04 -0.10 4.03
CA LEU A 105 1.98 0.08 3.04
C LEU A 105 1.44 1.52 3.13
N PHE A 106 1.76 2.32 2.12
CA PHE A 106 1.19 3.64 1.96
C PHE A 106 -0.20 3.53 1.30
N GLN A 107 -1.18 4.23 1.86
CA GLN A 107 -2.56 4.17 1.39
C GLN A 107 -3.13 5.57 1.18
N GLU A 108 -3.92 5.73 0.12
CA GLU A 108 -4.66 6.95 -0.19
C GLU A 108 -6.18 6.65 -0.23
N PRO A 109 -7.01 7.53 0.35
CA PRO A 109 -8.46 7.41 0.23
C PRO A 109 -8.85 7.46 -1.26
N GLN A 110 -9.72 6.55 -1.69
CA GLN A 110 -10.29 6.56 -3.04
C GLN A 110 -11.65 7.24 -2.98
N ILE A 111 -11.64 8.57 -2.93
CA ILE A 111 -12.86 9.40 -2.92
C ILE A 111 -13.01 10.00 -4.32
N SER A 112 -14.18 9.80 -4.92
CA SER A 112 -14.50 10.30 -6.26
C SER A 112 -15.96 10.70 -6.35
N LEU A 113 -16.36 11.30 -7.48
CA LEU A 113 -17.77 11.42 -7.83
C LEU A 113 -18.30 10.07 -8.34
N ALA A 114 -19.59 9.82 -8.12
CA ALA A 114 -20.27 8.66 -8.69
C ALA A 114 -20.24 8.74 -10.22
N THR A 115 -19.86 7.64 -10.83
CA THR A 115 -19.77 7.45 -12.27
C THR A 115 -21.07 6.85 -12.82
N PRO A 116 -21.31 6.89 -14.15
CA PRO A 116 -22.53 6.33 -14.74
C PRO A 116 -22.78 4.86 -14.42
N ASP A 117 -21.73 4.06 -14.20
CA ASP A 117 -21.85 2.66 -13.79
C ASP A 117 -22.33 2.48 -12.35
N LEU A 118 -22.34 3.54 -11.53
CA LEU A 118 -22.89 3.54 -10.18
C LEU A 118 -24.31 4.08 -10.10
N ALA A 119 -24.81 4.74 -11.15
CA ALA A 119 -26.13 5.36 -11.16
C ALA A 119 -27.23 4.35 -10.76
N GLY A 120 -27.99 4.69 -9.72
CA GLY A 120 -29.09 3.86 -9.22
C GLY A 120 -28.67 2.61 -8.43
N LYS A 121 -27.37 2.28 -8.33
CA LYS A 121 -26.91 1.24 -7.41
C LYS A 121 -27.04 1.74 -5.97
N ASN A 122 -27.38 0.86 -5.05
CA ASN A 122 -27.61 1.24 -3.66
C ASN A 122 -26.32 1.23 -2.85
N CYS A 123 -26.16 2.23 -1.99
CA CYS A 123 -25.15 2.20 -0.94
C CYS A 123 -25.46 1.04 0.03
N PRO A 124 -24.48 0.16 0.36
CA PRO A 124 -24.73 -0.99 1.23
C PRO A 124 -25.01 -0.61 2.70
N VAL A 125 -24.84 0.66 3.07
CA VAL A 125 -25.05 1.15 4.44
C VAL A 125 -26.45 1.75 4.59
N CYS A 126 -26.79 2.80 3.83
CA CYS A 126 -28.08 3.47 3.94
C CYS A 126 -29.14 2.97 2.94
N LEU A 127 -28.76 2.10 2.01
CA LEU A 127 -29.60 1.57 0.92
C LEU A 127 -30.12 2.61 -0.08
N ALA A 128 -29.81 3.89 0.11
CA ALA A 128 -30.13 4.94 -0.85
C ALA A 128 -29.31 4.75 -2.15
N PRO A 129 -29.89 5.06 -3.32
CA PRO A 129 -29.20 4.95 -4.60
C PRO A 129 -28.15 6.05 -4.77
N PHE A 130 -27.04 5.72 -5.43
CA PHE A 130 -26.09 6.73 -5.90
C PHE A 130 -26.71 7.54 -7.05
N SER A 131 -26.68 8.87 -6.93
CA SER A 131 -27.05 9.79 -8.01
C SER A 131 -25.82 10.23 -8.79
N ILE A 132 -26.01 10.44 -10.10
CA ILE A 132 -25.04 11.08 -11.01
C ILE A 132 -25.48 12.50 -11.41
N ASP A 133 -26.68 12.91 -11.01
CA ASP A 133 -27.24 14.25 -11.26
C ASP A 133 -28.15 14.67 -10.09
N PRO A 134 -27.66 15.50 -9.14
CA PRO A 134 -26.26 15.88 -8.99
C PRO A 134 -25.40 14.67 -8.58
N PRO A 135 -24.11 14.63 -8.96
CA PRO A 135 -23.25 13.50 -8.63
C PRO A 135 -23.01 13.40 -7.12
N THR A 136 -23.25 12.20 -6.59
CA THR A 136 -22.89 11.84 -5.20
C THR A 136 -21.39 11.67 -5.06
N THR A 137 -20.83 12.09 -3.93
CA THR A 137 -19.44 11.78 -3.58
C THR A 137 -19.38 10.40 -2.95
N VAL A 138 -18.51 9.55 -3.47
CA VAL A 138 -18.40 8.14 -3.06
C VAL A 138 -16.99 7.85 -2.56
N TYR A 139 -16.91 7.10 -1.47
CA TYR A 139 -15.70 6.40 -1.08
C TYR A 139 -15.72 5.01 -1.72
N THR A 140 -14.59 4.63 -2.31
CA THR A 140 -14.36 3.30 -2.88
C THR A 140 -13.39 2.53 -1.99
N CYS A 141 -13.80 1.37 -1.49
CA CYS A 141 -12.90 0.52 -0.71
C CYS A 141 -11.75 0.05 -1.59
N GLY A 142 -10.51 0.45 -1.27
CA GLY A 142 -9.32 0.04 -2.01
C GLY A 142 -9.00 -1.47 -1.96
N HIS A 143 -9.75 -2.25 -1.18
CA HIS A 143 -9.59 -3.70 -1.07
C HIS A 143 -10.61 -4.48 -1.91
N CYS A 144 -11.91 -4.24 -1.70
CA CYS A 144 -12.98 -5.00 -2.37
C CYS A 144 -13.76 -4.20 -3.42
N GLY A 145 -13.43 -2.92 -3.60
CA GLY A 145 -14.08 -2.04 -4.58
C GLY A 145 -15.50 -1.62 -4.22
N VAL A 146 -16.03 -1.94 -3.03
CA VAL A 146 -17.37 -1.49 -2.65
C VAL A 146 -17.42 0.03 -2.54
N HIS A 147 -18.54 0.61 -2.99
CA HIS A 147 -18.79 2.04 -2.92
C HIS A 147 -19.74 2.35 -1.76
N VAL A 148 -19.48 3.46 -1.06
CA VAL A 148 -20.36 3.98 0.01
C VAL A 148 -20.44 5.50 -0.10
N HIS A 149 -21.53 6.10 0.35
CA HIS A 149 -21.66 7.55 0.36
C HIS A 149 -20.62 8.20 1.28
N CYS A 150 -20.06 9.30 0.79
CA CYS A 150 -19.00 10.08 1.40
C CYS A 150 -19.20 11.57 1.05
N GLU A 151 -20.43 12.06 1.13
CA GLU A 151 -20.67 13.48 0.89
C GLU A 151 -20.02 14.31 1.98
N GLY A 152 -19.07 15.15 1.57
CA GLY A 152 -18.29 15.97 2.48
C GLY A 152 -19.02 17.25 2.91
N GLU A 153 -18.24 18.18 3.46
CA GLU A 153 -18.77 19.40 4.06
C GLU A 153 -19.42 20.37 3.04
N ASP A 154 -19.28 20.10 1.76
CA ASP A 154 -19.81 20.92 0.66
C ASP A 154 -21.34 20.85 0.52
N LYS A 155 -22.01 19.91 1.20
CA LYS A 155 -23.49 19.84 1.27
C LYS A 155 -24.04 20.36 2.62
N PRO A 156 -25.31 20.78 2.72
CA PRO A 156 -25.98 21.01 3.99
C PRO A 156 -25.95 19.76 4.88
N ALA A 157 -25.83 19.92 6.21
CA ALA A 157 -25.64 18.79 7.14
C ALA A 157 -26.78 17.76 7.12
N ASP A 158 -28.01 18.19 6.83
CA ASP A 158 -29.20 17.37 6.66
C ASP A 158 -29.26 16.62 5.31
N GLU A 159 -28.40 16.99 4.35
CA GLU A 159 -28.28 16.38 3.02
C GLU A 159 -26.96 15.58 2.86
N ARG A 160 -26.09 15.54 3.87
CA ARG A 160 -24.82 14.79 3.87
C ARG A 160 -25.07 13.32 4.22
N LEU A 161 -24.88 12.40 3.27
CA LEU A 161 -24.77 10.97 3.60
C LEU A 161 -23.29 10.61 3.79
N GLU A 162 -22.82 10.73 5.04
CA GLU A 162 -21.47 10.34 5.43
C GLU A 162 -21.41 8.85 5.85
N CYS A 163 -21.98 7.97 5.03
CA CYS A 163 -22.09 6.55 5.34
C CYS A 163 -20.73 5.90 5.62
N VAL A 164 -19.67 6.37 4.97
CA VAL A 164 -18.29 5.94 5.20
C VAL A 164 -17.80 6.19 6.64
N MET A 165 -18.34 7.19 7.32
CA MET A 165 -17.93 7.59 8.68
C MET A 165 -18.67 6.81 9.77
N LEU A 166 -19.74 6.08 9.41
CA LEU A 166 -20.55 5.33 10.36
C LEU A 166 -19.86 4.07 10.90
N ALA A 167 -18.82 3.57 10.22
CA ALA A 167 -18.05 2.42 10.66
C ALA A 167 -16.54 2.60 10.37
N PRO A 168 -15.66 2.15 11.28
CA PRO A 168 -14.21 2.18 11.04
C PRO A 168 -13.76 1.18 9.97
N ASN A 169 -14.64 0.25 9.55
CA ASN A 169 -14.33 -0.86 8.66
C ASN A 169 -15.32 -0.90 7.49
N CYS A 170 -14.84 -1.36 6.34
CA CYS A 170 -15.62 -1.55 5.13
C CYS A 170 -16.79 -2.52 5.39
N PRO A 171 -18.04 -2.15 5.05
CA PRO A 171 -19.21 -2.99 5.32
C PRO A 171 -19.23 -4.30 4.51
N ALA A 172 -18.46 -4.39 3.42
CA ALA A 172 -18.42 -5.57 2.56
C ALA A 172 -17.29 -6.55 2.92
N CYS A 173 -16.08 -6.05 3.21
CA CYS A 173 -14.91 -6.90 3.42
C CYS A 173 -14.27 -6.79 4.81
N GLY A 174 -14.80 -5.92 5.68
CA GLY A 174 -14.29 -5.72 7.03
C GLY A 174 -12.91 -5.03 7.13
N MET A 175 -12.27 -4.69 6.01
CA MET A 175 -10.99 -3.98 6.03
C MET A 175 -11.15 -2.55 6.53
N PRO A 176 -10.16 -1.98 7.27
CA PRO A 176 -10.23 -0.61 7.75
C PRO A 176 -10.50 0.41 6.64
N VAL A 177 -11.38 1.37 6.92
CA VAL A 177 -11.63 2.52 6.06
C VAL A 177 -10.47 3.49 6.16
N VAL A 178 -10.00 3.99 5.02
CA VAL A 178 -8.91 4.95 4.92
C VAL A 178 -9.47 6.27 4.45
N MET A 179 -9.54 7.26 5.34
CA MET A 179 -10.03 8.61 5.02
C MET A 179 -8.91 9.65 4.93
N LYS A 180 -7.70 9.30 5.34
CA LYS A 180 -6.51 10.15 5.27
C LYS A 180 -5.41 9.39 4.57
N ARG A 181 -4.67 10.08 3.71
CA ARG A 181 -3.45 9.52 3.13
C ARG A 181 -2.42 9.28 4.23
N GLY A 182 -1.73 8.15 4.19
CA GLY A 182 -0.71 7.84 5.18
C GLY A 182 -0.30 6.37 5.18
N TYR A 183 0.57 6.02 6.12
CA TYR A 183 0.98 4.66 6.38
C TYR A 183 0.06 4.03 7.43
N LEU A 184 -0.31 2.76 7.25
CA LEU A 184 -0.98 2.00 8.33
C LEU A 184 0.01 1.69 9.45
N TRP A 185 1.28 1.52 9.10
CA TRP A 185 2.40 1.40 10.02
C TRP A 185 3.66 2.05 9.43
N GLN A 186 4.43 2.72 10.29
CA GLN A 186 5.76 3.21 9.98
C GLN A 186 6.70 2.76 11.11
N PRO A 187 7.97 2.40 10.80
CA PRO A 187 8.95 2.20 11.84
C PRO A 187 9.11 3.52 12.61
N GLU A 188 9.18 3.43 13.93
CA GLU A 188 9.62 4.58 14.73
C GLU A 188 11.10 4.82 14.43
N ASP A 189 11.53 6.08 14.35
CA ASP A 189 12.94 6.44 14.34
C ASP A 189 13.52 6.00 15.69
N GLY A 190 13.89 4.73 15.79
CA GLY A 190 14.24 4.09 17.04
C GLY A 190 15.46 4.76 17.66
N HIS A 191 15.23 5.42 18.79
CA HIS A 191 16.10 5.33 19.95
C HIS A 191 16.06 3.88 20.47
N GLU A 192 16.77 2.97 19.81
CA GLU A 192 17.10 1.63 20.35
C GLU A 192 18.58 1.59 20.73
#